data_AF-A0A3Q2TI96-F1
#
_entry.id   AF-A0A3Q2TI96-F1
#
_cell.length_a   1.000
_cell.length_b   1.000
_cell.length_c   1.000
_cell.angle_alpha   90.00
_cell.angle_beta   90.00
_cell.angle_gamma   90.00
#
_symmetry.space_group_name_H-M   'P 1'
#
loop_
_entity.id
_entity.type
_entity.pdbx_description
1 polymer ?
#
loop_
_entity_poly.entity_id
_entity_poly.type
_entity_poly.pdbx_seq_one_letter_code
_entity_poly.pdbx_strand_id
1 'polypeptide(L)'
;MAARNQASHDENGRQNGTISKRSDSRHLAALVLARGGSKGIPLKNIKMLAGVPLLGWVLRAAIDSEMFDSVWVSTDHDEIEKVAKSWGAKVHRRSPEVSKDSSSSVETIQEFLRHNTEVDVVCHIQCTSPCLHPSHLQEALKKIIEDGYDSVFSVVRRHQFRWKEVKQGSNFLNLSPVNKFPRRQDWDGELCENGSFYIGTRDLILKENTTQGRKVAYFEMEPEHSVDIDVDIDWPVAEERVLRFGYFGRGVSIMFCRVSRCLTNGKVFLSPSGEDMVSFHTRDTTGLRMLQNDGVEVVLLTSSEDPVTQSMADKLKKMIGCEVMDVGEEPLKDVQSVVEKNRLDWKNVAYMGNDPADATCLNLAGLSAVPADAPKDAADSAKYTCRHAGGMGAVREFAEHILLQKEKAKTQMKQDRIDRNNF
;
A
#
# COMPACT_ATOMS: atom_id res chain seq x y z
N MET A 1 -35.02 -6.35 60.73
CA MET A 1 -33.76 -6.49 59.96
C MET A 1 -34.09 -7.20 58.67
N ALA A 2 -33.63 -6.64 57.54
CA ALA A 2 -33.75 -7.07 56.13
C ALA A 2 -34.52 -6.03 55.30
N ALA A 3 -33.73 -5.16 54.67
CA ALA A 3 -34.13 -4.02 53.88
C ALA A 3 -34.51 -4.41 52.45
N ARG A 4 -35.38 -3.57 51.86
CA ARG A 4 -35.80 -3.54 50.46
C ARG A 4 -34.59 -3.31 49.55
N ASN A 5 -34.40 -4.16 48.53
CA ASN A 5 -33.54 -3.88 47.39
C ASN A 5 -34.31 -2.97 46.40
N GLN A 6 -33.91 -1.70 46.37
CA GLN A 6 -34.16 -0.80 45.24
C GLN A 6 -33.06 -1.00 44.20
N ALA A 7 -33.48 -1.09 42.95
CA ALA A 7 -32.62 -1.09 41.79
C ALA A 7 -31.93 0.28 41.66
N SER A 8 -30.60 0.26 41.53
CA SER A 8 -29.80 1.38 41.05
C SER A 8 -29.12 0.97 39.76
N HIS A 9 -29.40 1.73 38.70
CA HIS A 9 -28.57 1.83 37.51
C HIS A 9 -27.13 2.12 37.93
N ASP A 10 -26.17 1.39 37.35
CA ASP A 10 -24.86 1.94 37.07
C ASP A 10 -24.35 1.39 35.74
N GLU A 11 -24.16 2.33 34.83
CA GLU A 11 -23.37 2.21 33.61
C GLU A 11 -21.94 1.78 34.00
N ASN A 12 -21.36 0.82 33.28
CA ASN A 12 -19.89 0.79 33.21
C ASN A 12 -19.38 0.07 31.96
N GLY A 13 -18.65 0.85 31.16
CA GLY A 13 -17.38 0.40 30.59
C GLY A 13 -17.46 -0.38 29.29
N ARG A 14 -17.67 0.33 28.17
CA ARG A 14 -17.01 -0.04 26.91
C ARG A 14 -15.50 -0.02 27.16
N GLN A 15 -14.92 -1.18 27.45
CA GLN A 15 -13.49 -1.34 27.46
C GLN A 15 -13.00 -1.22 26.01
N ASN A 16 -12.23 -0.16 25.76
CA ASN A 16 -11.39 -0.01 24.58
C ASN A 16 -10.58 -1.29 24.39
N GLY A 17 -10.85 -1.97 23.26
CA GLY A 17 -10.09 -3.11 22.79
C GLY A 17 -8.66 -2.70 22.49
N THR A 18 -7.83 -2.75 23.52
CA THR A 18 -6.38 -2.64 23.38
C THR A 18 -5.92 -4.04 22.99
N ILE A 19 -5.45 -4.20 21.75
CA ILE A 19 -4.99 -5.48 21.19
C ILE A 19 -3.96 -6.09 22.14
N SER A 20 -4.21 -7.33 22.60
CA SER A 20 -3.31 -8.03 23.51
C SER A 20 -1.96 -8.26 22.83
N LYS A 21 -0.86 -7.89 23.51
CA LYS A 21 0.50 -8.25 23.12
C LYS A 21 0.57 -9.75 22.80
N ARG A 22 1.11 -10.10 21.62
CA ARG A 22 1.36 -11.49 21.20
C ARG A 22 2.10 -12.25 22.30
N SER A 23 1.59 -13.44 22.66
CA SER A 23 2.22 -14.35 23.63
C SER A 23 3.38 -15.17 23.05
N ASP A 24 3.63 -15.03 21.75
CA ASP A 24 4.62 -15.80 21.01
C ASP A 24 5.80 -14.89 20.64
N SER A 25 7.01 -15.26 21.07
CA SER A 25 8.22 -14.46 20.95
C SER A 25 8.89 -14.54 19.56
N ARG A 26 8.20 -15.14 18.59
CA ARG A 26 8.74 -15.36 17.23
C ARG A 26 8.70 -14.07 16.42
N HIS A 27 9.84 -13.67 15.88
CA HIS A 27 9.94 -12.50 14.99
C HIS A 27 9.40 -12.83 13.60
N LEU A 28 8.34 -12.14 13.20
CA LEU A 28 7.70 -12.27 11.90
C LEU A 28 8.21 -11.18 10.94
N ALA A 29 8.82 -11.60 9.84
CA ALA A 29 9.27 -10.69 8.79
C ALA A 29 8.41 -10.83 7.52
N ALA A 30 7.92 -9.71 7.00
CA ALA A 30 7.47 -9.64 5.61
C ALA A 30 8.71 -9.43 4.73
N LEU A 31 8.83 -10.20 3.65
CA LEU A 31 9.94 -10.13 2.71
C LEU A 31 9.41 -10.04 1.29
N VAL A 32 9.79 -8.98 0.59
CA VAL A 32 9.49 -8.82 -0.83
C VAL A 32 10.78 -8.95 -1.65
N LEU A 33 10.81 -9.87 -2.61
CA LEU A 33 11.95 -10.04 -3.50
C LEU A 33 11.76 -9.17 -4.75
N ALA A 34 12.53 -8.10 -4.87
CA ALA A 34 12.39 -7.10 -5.93
C ALA A 34 13.69 -6.94 -6.71
N ARG A 35 13.85 -7.70 -7.79
CA ARG A 35 15.01 -7.62 -8.68
C ARG A 35 14.94 -6.49 -9.70
N GLY A 36 16.07 -5.88 -10.03
CA GLY A 36 16.19 -4.90 -11.11
C GLY A 36 16.07 -5.54 -12.51
N GLY A 37 16.74 -6.67 -12.72
CA GLY A 37 16.81 -7.39 -14.00
C GLY A 37 15.56 -8.22 -14.33
N SER A 38 14.41 -7.59 -14.46
CA SER A 38 13.15 -8.28 -14.81
C SER A 38 13.09 -8.59 -16.32
N LYS A 39 12.91 -9.87 -16.70
CA LYS A 39 12.89 -10.33 -18.12
C LYS A 39 11.76 -9.76 -18.97
N GLY A 40 10.56 -9.64 -18.40
CA GLY A 40 9.38 -9.18 -19.14
C GLY A 40 9.33 -7.66 -19.25
N ILE A 41 9.25 -7.01 -18.09
CA ILE A 41 9.13 -5.55 -17.97
C ILE A 41 10.36 -5.04 -17.22
N PRO A 42 11.24 -4.22 -17.84
CA PRO A 42 12.37 -3.62 -17.14
C PRO A 42 11.88 -2.85 -15.90
N LEU A 43 12.56 -3.06 -14.76
CA LEU A 43 12.19 -2.41 -13.49
C LEU A 43 10.71 -2.59 -13.09
N LYS A 44 10.10 -3.75 -13.43
CA LYS A 44 8.69 -4.09 -13.16
C LYS A 44 8.23 -3.69 -11.75
N ASN A 45 9.05 -3.98 -10.74
CA ASN A 45 8.73 -3.76 -9.33
C ASN A 45 8.56 -2.29 -8.94
N ILE A 46 9.09 -1.35 -9.73
CA ILE A 46 8.92 0.10 -9.50
C ILE A 46 8.18 0.81 -10.64
N LYS A 47 7.72 0.06 -11.66
CA LYS A 47 6.83 0.61 -12.68
C LYS A 47 5.49 0.99 -12.04
N MET A 48 4.97 2.16 -12.42
CA MET A 48 3.76 2.74 -11.84
C MET A 48 2.51 2.00 -12.30
N LEU A 49 1.81 1.38 -11.35
CA LEU A 49 0.52 0.73 -11.54
C LEU A 49 -0.54 1.58 -10.83
N ALA A 50 -1.47 2.18 -11.58
CA ALA A 50 -2.48 3.09 -11.02
C ALA A 50 -1.85 4.26 -10.23
N GLY A 51 -0.69 4.73 -10.69
CA GLY A 51 0.06 5.82 -10.06
C GLY A 51 0.98 5.42 -8.91
N VAL A 52 0.89 4.19 -8.40
CA VAL A 52 1.70 3.70 -7.29
C VAL A 52 2.73 2.70 -7.82
N PRO A 53 4.02 2.75 -7.41
CA PRO A 53 4.99 1.74 -7.80
C PRO A 53 4.48 0.34 -7.43
N LEU A 54 4.67 -0.66 -8.30
CA LEU A 54 4.12 -2.00 -8.06
C LEU A 54 4.42 -2.56 -6.65
N LEU A 55 5.65 -2.37 -6.18
CA LEU A 55 6.11 -2.70 -4.83
C LEU A 55 5.30 -2.00 -3.73
N GLY A 56 4.89 -0.76 -3.94
CA GLY A 56 4.13 0.04 -2.97
C GLY A 56 2.78 -0.58 -2.60
N TRP A 57 2.11 -1.25 -3.55
CA TRP A 57 0.84 -1.93 -3.28
C TRP A 57 0.96 -3.02 -2.21
N VAL A 58 1.97 -3.89 -2.35
CA VAL A 58 2.18 -5.00 -1.43
C VAL A 58 2.80 -4.54 -0.11
N LEU A 59 3.70 -3.55 -0.14
CA LEU A 59 4.28 -2.97 1.07
C LEU A 59 3.22 -2.30 1.94
N ARG A 60 2.30 -1.56 1.33
CA ARG A 60 1.17 -0.94 2.05
C ARG A 60 0.32 -1.98 2.76
N ALA A 61 -0.05 -3.08 2.08
CA ALA A 61 -0.81 -4.16 2.69
C ALA A 61 -0.05 -4.84 3.84
N ALA A 62 1.26 -5.06 3.68
CA ALA A 62 2.10 -5.65 4.72
C ALA A 62 2.21 -4.76 5.96
N ILE A 63 2.47 -3.46 5.77
CA ILE A 63 2.61 -2.48 6.87
C ILE A 63 1.29 -2.26 7.60
N ASP A 64 0.18 -2.19 6.87
CA ASP A 64 -1.16 -1.96 7.45
C ASP A 64 -1.77 -3.22 8.07
N SER A 65 -1.18 -4.40 7.85
CA SER A 65 -1.55 -5.62 8.58
C SER A 65 -1.23 -5.53 10.06
N GLU A 66 -0.21 -4.75 10.46
CA GLU A 66 0.28 -4.64 11.84
C GLU A 66 0.65 -6.01 12.47
N MET A 67 0.97 -6.99 11.62
CA MET A 67 1.34 -8.35 12.03
C MET A 67 2.83 -8.63 11.97
N PHE A 68 3.64 -7.76 11.38
CA PHE A 68 5.06 -8.00 11.19
C PHE A 68 5.90 -7.14 12.14
N ASP A 69 6.91 -7.75 12.73
CA ASP A 69 7.94 -7.06 13.52
C ASP A 69 8.90 -6.29 12.60
N SER A 70 9.00 -6.71 11.34
CA SER A 70 9.77 -6.01 10.32
C SER A 70 9.26 -6.28 8.91
N VAL A 71 9.34 -5.26 8.04
CA VAL A 71 8.99 -5.36 6.61
C VAL A 71 10.25 -5.07 5.80
N TRP A 72 10.61 -5.99 4.90
CA TRP A 72 11.87 -5.98 4.16
C TRP A 72 11.66 -6.07 2.65
N VAL A 73 12.55 -5.43 1.91
CA VAL A 73 12.71 -5.58 0.47
C VAL A 73 14.12 -6.08 0.18
N SER A 74 14.23 -7.22 -0.47
CA SER A 74 15.50 -7.76 -0.98
C SER A 74 15.69 -7.32 -2.42
N THR A 75 16.73 -6.54 -2.69
CA THR A 75 17.00 -5.97 -4.02
C THR A 75 18.49 -5.88 -4.33
N ASP A 76 18.81 -5.88 -5.62
CA ASP A 76 20.13 -5.64 -6.20
C ASP A 76 20.27 -4.23 -6.81
N HIS A 77 19.19 -3.45 -6.85
CA HIS A 77 19.08 -2.21 -7.63
C HIS A 77 18.80 -0.98 -6.75
N ASP A 78 19.56 0.10 -6.98
CA ASP A 78 19.54 1.31 -6.14
C ASP A 78 18.18 2.03 -6.18
N GLU A 79 17.58 2.18 -7.37
CA GLU A 79 16.26 2.84 -7.48
C GLU A 79 15.14 2.04 -6.79
N ILE A 80 15.23 0.70 -6.73
CA ILE A 80 14.27 -0.13 -5.99
C ILE A 80 14.47 0.06 -4.48
N GLU A 81 15.72 0.16 -4.02
CA GLU A 81 16.03 0.45 -2.62
C GLU A 81 15.44 1.79 -2.17
N LYS A 82 15.54 2.83 -3.00
CA LYS A 82 14.95 4.15 -2.70
C LYS A 82 13.44 4.07 -2.54
N VAL A 83 12.75 3.45 -3.50
CA VAL A 83 11.29 3.24 -3.43
C VAL A 83 10.92 2.40 -2.21
N ALA A 84 11.66 1.34 -1.90
CA ALA A 84 11.40 0.55 -0.70
C ALA A 84 11.46 1.40 0.59
N LYS A 85 12.49 2.25 0.70
CA LYS A 85 12.66 3.16 1.84
C LYS A 85 11.55 4.20 1.94
N SER A 86 11.09 4.78 0.83
CA SER A 86 10.00 5.77 0.85
C SER A 86 8.65 5.20 1.27
N TRP A 87 8.49 3.88 1.11
CA TRP A 87 7.34 3.14 1.62
C TRP A 87 7.53 2.60 3.04
N GLY A 88 8.61 2.95 3.73
CA GLY A 88 8.87 2.56 5.12
C GLY A 88 9.40 1.13 5.31
N ALA A 89 9.83 0.47 4.23
CA ALA A 89 10.42 -0.86 4.32
C ALA A 89 11.94 -0.80 4.54
N LYS A 90 12.45 -1.78 5.30
CA LYS A 90 13.89 -2.03 5.42
C LYS A 90 14.41 -2.66 4.13
N VAL A 91 15.69 -2.49 3.84
CA VAL A 91 16.30 -3.01 2.60
C VAL A 91 17.42 -3.99 2.92
N HIS A 92 17.36 -5.16 2.29
CA HIS A 92 18.44 -6.13 2.26
C HIS A 92 19.06 -6.12 0.86
N ARG A 93 20.31 -5.66 0.77
CA ARG A 93 21.08 -5.74 -0.48
C ARG A 93 21.54 -7.17 -0.69
N ARG A 94 20.92 -7.82 -1.67
CA ARG A 94 21.19 -9.20 -2.01
C ARG A 94 22.37 -9.32 -2.96
N SER A 95 22.98 -10.49 -2.97
CA SER A 95 24.17 -10.75 -3.76
C SER A 95 23.85 -10.94 -5.26
N PRO A 96 24.83 -10.77 -6.15
CA PRO A 96 24.68 -11.08 -7.57
C PRO A 96 24.34 -12.57 -7.84
N GLU A 97 24.74 -13.48 -6.95
CA GLU A 97 24.51 -14.92 -7.11
C GLU A 97 23.03 -15.30 -7.02
N VAL A 98 22.28 -14.68 -6.11
CA VAL A 98 20.82 -14.88 -5.95
C VAL A 98 19.98 -13.93 -6.81
N SER A 99 20.64 -13.13 -7.65
CA SER A 99 20.00 -12.14 -8.52
C SER A 99 19.81 -12.61 -9.96
N LYS A 100 20.29 -13.81 -10.30
CA LYS A 100 20.23 -14.36 -11.66
C LYS A 100 18.81 -14.82 -12.02
N ASP A 101 18.56 -14.92 -13.32
CA ASP A 101 17.31 -15.47 -13.85
C ASP A 101 17.04 -16.93 -13.51
N SER A 102 18.10 -17.69 -13.22
CA SER A 102 18.01 -19.09 -12.80
C SER A 102 17.91 -19.25 -11.29
N SER A 103 18.10 -18.18 -10.51
CA SER A 103 18.07 -18.23 -9.06
C SER A 103 16.62 -18.41 -8.58
N SER A 104 16.43 -19.34 -7.67
CA SER A 104 15.12 -19.60 -7.07
C SER A 104 14.77 -18.54 -6.02
N SER A 105 13.47 -18.36 -5.78
CA SER A 105 13.00 -17.51 -4.68
C SER A 105 13.51 -18.02 -3.33
N VAL A 106 13.57 -19.34 -3.15
CA VAL A 106 14.01 -19.98 -1.90
C VAL A 106 15.47 -19.64 -1.58
N GLU A 107 16.38 -19.71 -2.57
CA GLU A 107 17.79 -19.35 -2.37
C GLU A 107 17.96 -17.90 -1.92
N THR A 108 17.16 -16.98 -2.48
CA THR A 108 17.18 -15.57 -2.10
C THR A 108 16.66 -15.37 -0.66
N ILE A 109 15.61 -16.09 -0.28
CA ILE A 109 15.06 -16.05 1.09
C ILE A 109 16.08 -16.62 2.08
N GLN A 110 16.78 -17.70 1.73
CA GLN A 110 17.83 -18.27 2.57
C GLN A 110 18.99 -17.30 2.78
N GLU A 111 19.44 -16.59 1.73
CA GLU A 111 20.46 -15.54 1.87
C GLU A 111 20.01 -14.47 2.87
N PHE A 112 18.77 -13.98 2.73
CA PHE A 112 18.20 -13.01 3.65
C PHE A 112 18.18 -13.56 5.09
N LEU A 113 17.73 -14.79 5.31
CA LEU A 113 17.67 -15.42 6.63
C LEU A 113 19.05 -15.63 7.25
N ARG A 114 20.10 -15.90 6.46
CA ARG A 114 21.47 -16.04 6.96
C ARG A 114 22.02 -14.71 7.52
N HIS A 115 21.62 -13.58 6.94
CA HIS A 115 22.05 -12.25 7.39
C HIS A 115 21.19 -11.68 8.51
N ASN A 116 19.94 -12.14 8.64
CA ASN A 116 18.98 -11.67 9.64
C ASN A 116 18.59 -12.85 10.54
N THR A 117 19.45 -13.15 11.52
CA THR A 117 19.30 -14.30 12.42
C THR A 117 18.15 -14.15 13.41
N GLU A 118 17.69 -12.93 13.64
CA GLU A 118 16.53 -12.62 14.48
C GLU A 118 15.22 -13.09 13.87
N VAL A 119 15.15 -13.34 12.55
CA VAL A 119 13.91 -13.69 11.85
C VAL A 119 13.58 -15.18 12.01
N ASP A 120 12.44 -15.47 12.64
CA ASP A 120 11.93 -16.83 12.89
C ASP A 120 10.95 -17.32 11.84
N VAL A 121 10.13 -16.42 11.29
CA VAL A 121 9.13 -16.72 10.25
C VAL A 121 9.22 -15.67 9.16
N VAL A 122 9.23 -16.13 7.90
CA VAL A 122 9.23 -15.25 6.73
C VAL A 122 7.91 -15.39 6.00
N CYS A 123 7.23 -14.28 5.76
CA CYS A 123 6.17 -14.14 4.78
C CYS A 123 6.76 -13.53 3.52
N HIS A 124 7.09 -14.37 2.55
CA HIS A 124 7.51 -13.96 1.22
C HIS A 124 6.29 -13.49 0.43
N ILE A 125 6.23 -12.20 0.10
CA ILE A 125 5.13 -11.59 -0.66
C ILE A 125 5.66 -11.23 -2.06
N GLN A 126 4.96 -11.65 -3.11
CA GLN A 126 5.37 -11.31 -4.48
C GLN A 126 4.70 -10.02 -4.95
N CYS A 127 5.49 -9.09 -5.52
CA CYS A 127 4.98 -7.82 -6.07
C CYS A 127 3.94 -8.00 -7.17
N THR A 128 3.94 -9.12 -7.88
CA THR A 128 3.09 -9.35 -9.06
C THR A 128 1.62 -9.59 -8.70
N SER A 129 1.30 -9.72 -7.40
CA SER A 129 -0.05 -9.76 -6.84
C SER A 129 -0.41 -8.47 -6.08
N PRO A 130 -0.67 -7.33 -6.77
CA PRO A 130 -0.86 -6.03 -6.11
C PRO A 130 -2.23 -5.88 -5.40
N CYS A 131 -3.15 -6.83 -5.59
CA CYS A 131 -4.48 -6.81 -4.97
C CYS A 131 -4.50 -7.46 -3.58
N LEU A 132 -3.35 -7.50 -2.89
CA LEU A 132 -3.22 -8.03 -1.54
C LEU A 132 -3.84 -7.06 -0.52
N HIS A 133 -4.54 -7.61 0.48
CA HIS A 133 -5.15 -6.85 1.58
C HIS A 133 -4.50 -7.24 2.91
N PRO A 134 -4.45 -6.31 3.89
CA PRO A 134 -4.00 -6.60 5.25
C PRO A 134 -4.69 -7.79 5.91
N SER A 135 -6.00 -7.97 5.69
CA SER A 135 -6.80 -9.06 6.25
C SER A 135 -6.31 -10.43 5.79
N HIS A 136 -5.92 -10.58 4.52
CA HIS A 136 -5.37 -11.83 3.99
C HIS A 136 -4.09 -12.24 4.76
N LEU A 137 -3.21 -11.28 5.02
CA LEU A 137 -1.98 -11.51 5.78
C LEU A 137 -2.28 -11.82 7.25
N GLN A 138 -3.23 -11.11 7.86
CA GLN A 138 -3.66 -11.35 9.24
C GLN A 138 -4.21 -12.77 9.43
N GLU A 139 -5.13 -13.21 8.58
CA GLU A 139 -5.73 -14.54 8.67
C GLU A 139 -4.73 -15.65 8.36
N ALA A 140 -3.85 -15.46 7.37
CA ALA A 140 -2.82 -16.43 7.05
C ALA A 140 -1.76 -16.56 8.17
N LEU A 141 -1.35 -15.44 8.79
CA LEU A 141 -0.38 -15.47 9.88
C LEU A 141 -0.96 -16.04 11.17
N LYS A 142 -2.26 -15.85 11.44
CA LYS A 142 -2.93 -16.50 12.57
C LYS A 142 -2.78 -18.02 12.54
N LYS A 143 -2.84 -18.64 11.36
CA LYS A 143 -2.59 -20.10 11.21
C LYS A 143 -1.19 -20.50 11.70
N ILE A 144 -0.16 -19.70 11.46
CA ILE A 144 1.19 -19.98 11.95
C ILE A 144 1.31 -19.76 13.46
N ILE A 145 0.71 -18.68 13.97
CA ILE A 145 0.86 -18.24 15.36
C ILE A 145 -0.02 -19.07 16.31
N GLU A 146 -1.29 -19.26 15.96
CA GLU A 146 -2.31 -19.88 16.82
C GLU A 146 -2.39 -21.40 16.58
N ASP A 147 -2.44 -21.84 15.32
CA ASP A 147 -2.61 -23.27 14.97
C ASP A 147 -1.27 -24.02 14.86
N GLY A 148 -0.14 -23.31 14.92
CA GLY A 148 1.20 -23.87 14.86
C GLY A 148 1.53 -24.55 13.52
N TYR A 149 1.04 -24.03 12.39
CA TYR A 149 1.48 -24.49 11.07
C TYR A 149 2.95 -24.09 10.81
N ASP A 150 3.67 -24.92 10.05
CA ASP A 150 5.05 -24.65 9.62
C ASP A 150 5.11 -23.82 8.35
N SER A 151 4.10 -23.96 7.49
CA SER A 151 3.99 -23.19 6.26
C SER A 151 2.54 -22.94 5.84
N VAL A 152 2.30 -21.75 5.30
CA VAL A 152 0.99 -21.31 4.78
C VAL A 152 1.20 -20.56 3.47
N PHE A 153 0.48 -20.88 2.41
CA PHE A 153 0.61 -20.21 1.12
C PHE A 153 -0.75 -19.87 0.52
N SER A 154 -0.78 -18.85 -0.34
CA SER A 154 -2.02 -18.37 -0.94
C SER A 154 -2.44 -19.18 -2.16
N VAL A 155 -3.73 -19.50 -2.25
CA VAL A 155 -4.35 -20.22 -3.36
C VAL A 155 -5.61 -19.51 -3.84
N VAL A 156 -6.05 -19.83 -5.04
CA VAL A 156 -7.32 -19.42 -5.62
C VAL A 156 -8.04 -20.63 -6.18
N ARG A 157 -9.36 -20.68 -6.03
CA ARG A 157 -10.20 -21.74 -6.59
C ARG A 157 -10.54 -21.46 -8.05
N ARG A 158 -10.22 -22.40 -8.94
CA ARG A 158 -10.49 -22.31 -10.38
C ARG A 158 -11.36 -23.48 -10.84
N HIS A 159 -12.29 -23.18 -11.74
CA HIS A 159 -13.16 -24.16 -12.36
C HIS A 159 -12.72 -24.34 -13.82
N GLN A 160 -11.52 -24.85 -14.01
CA GLN A 160 -10.92 -25.08 -15.32
C GLN A 160 -10.69 -26.57 -15.53
N PHE A 161 -10.93 -27.05 -16.74
CA PHE A 161 -10.63 -28.42 -17.10
C PHE A 161 -9.18 -28.53 -17.57
N ARG A 162 -8.38 -29.35 -16.89
CA ARG A 162 -7.00 -29.64 -17.29
C ARG A 162 -6.95 -30.72 -18.36
N TRP A 163 -6.27 -30.43 -19.45
CA TRP A 163 -5.96 -31.39 -20.52
C TRP A 163 -4.47 -31.70 -20.50
N LYS A 164 -4.11 -32.98 -20.68
CA LYS A 164 -2.71 -33.35 -20.85
C LYS A 164 -2.28 -32.93 -22.26
N GLU A 165 -1.23 -32.13 -22.37
CA GLU A 165 -0.65 -31.83 -23.68
C GLU A 165 -0.16 -33.14 -24.31
N VAL A 166 -0.73 -33.50 -25.46
CA VAL A 166 -0.40 -34.74 -26.14
C VAL A 166 0.86 -34.52 -26.97
N LYS A 167 2.03 -34.73 -26.37
CA LYS A 167 3.23 -35.07 -27.14
C LYS A 167 3.05 -36.50 -27.65
N GLN A 168 2.45 -36.66 -28.83
CA GLN A 168 2.13 -37.94 -29.50
C GLN A 168 1.75 -39.09 -28.53
N GLY A 169 0.44 -39.24 -28.27
CA GLY A 169 -0.15 -40.43 -27.66
C GLY A 169 0.00 -40.56 -26.13
N SER A 170 -0.89 -39.94 -25.35
CA SER A 170 -1.38 -40.53 -24.08
C SER A 170 -2.59 -39.76 -23.51
N ASN A 171 -3.34 -40.45 -22.64
CA ASN A 171 -4.71 -40.20 -22.16
C ASN A 171 -4.88 -39.09 -21.07
N PHE A 172 -6.16 -38.77 -20.83
CA PHE A 172 -6.76 -37.81 -19.89
C PHE A 172 -6.24 -37.88 -18.44
N LEU A 173 -6.05 -36.72 -17.78
CA LEU A 173 -5.55 -36.62 -16.39
C LEU A 173 -6.63 -36.40 -15.32
N ASN A 174 -7.76 -35.76 -15.64
CA ASN A 174 -8.69 -35.25 -14.62
C ASN A 174 -10.17 -35.60 -14.82
N LEU A 175 -10.54 -36.13 -15.98
CA LEU A 175 -11.90 -36.57 -16.26
C LEU A 175 -11.82 -37.93 -16.94
N SER A 176 -12.48 -38.92 -16.36
CA SER A 176 -12.83 -40.13 -17.10
C SER A 176 -13.64 -39.70 -18.32
N PRO A 177 -13.34 -40.17 -19.54
CA PRO A 177 -14.03 -39.78 -20.78
C PRO A 177 -15.50 -40.26 -20.85
N VAL A 178 -16.07 -40.66 -19.72
CA VAL A 178 -17.34 -41.34 -19.60
C VAL A 178 -18.21 -40.56 -18.60
N ASN A 179 -18.94 -39.60 -19.17
CA ASN A 179 -20.17 -38.96 -18.66
C ASN A 179 -20.05 -37.68 -17.83
N LYS A 180 -20.43 -36.58 -18.53
CA LYS A 180 -20.77 -35.21 -18.09
C LYS A 180 -19.62 -34.37 -17.55
N PHE A 181 -19.18 -33.40 -18.35
CA PHE A 181 -18.47 -32.23 -17.84
C PHE A 181 -19.36 -31.54 -16.79
N PRO A 182 -18.96 -31.51 -15.50
CA PRO A 182 -19.76 -30.86 -14.48
C PRO A 182 -19.87 -29.37 -14.81
N ARG A 183 -21.05 -28.77 -14.60
CA ARG A 183 -21.16 -27.31 -14.66
C ARG A 183 -20.39 -26.72 -13.48
N ARG A 184 -20.10 -25.42 -13.52
CA ARG A 184 -19.32 -24.73 -12.48
C ARG A 184 -19.90 -24.96 -11.08
N GLN A 185 -21.21 -25.02 -10.94
CA GLN A 185 -21.91 -25.26 -9.67
C GLN A 185 -21.98 -26.72 -9.23
N ASP A 186 -21.60 -27.67 -10.11
CA ASP A 186 -21.74 -29.11 -9.86
C ASP A 186 -20.48 -29.72 -9.23
N TRP A 187 -19.43 -28.93 -8.97
CA TRP A 187 -18.19 -29.37 -8.31
C TRP A 187 -17.44 -28.19 -7.68
N ASP A 188 -16.56 -28.50 -6.72
CA ASP A 188 -15.84 -27.49 -5.93
C ASP A 188 -14.68 -26.82 -6.67
N GLY A 189 -14.36 -27.21 -7.91
CA GLY A 189 -13.16 -26.72 -8.62
C GLY A 189 -11.85 -27.29 -8.07
N GLU A 190 -10.74 -26.69 -8.50
CA GLU A 190 -9.39 -27.01 -8.01
C GLU A 190 -8.73 -25.78 -7.40
N LEU A 191 -7.92 -26.00 -6.36
CA LEU A 191 -7.08 -24.96 -5.77
C LEU A 191 -5.77 -24.85 -6.56
N CYS A 192 -5.46 -23.64 -7.00
CA CYS A 192 -4.20 -23.32 -7.66
C CYS A 192 -3.48 -22.24 -6.86
N GLU A 193 -2.16 -22.34 -6.71
CA GLU A 193 -1.38 -21.23 -6.17
C GLU A 193 -1.59 -19.97 -7.01
N ASN A 194 -1.67 -18.82 -6.34
CA ASN A 194 -1.86 -17.53 -7.01
C ASN A 194 -0.65 -16.60 -6.91
N GLY A 195 0.45 -17.05 -6.30
CA GLY A 195 1.67 -16.27 -6.17
C GLY A 195 1.58 -15.06 -5.24
N SER A 196 0.52 -14.87 -4.47
CA SER A 196 0.43 -13.68 -3.62
C SER A 196 1.41 -13.71 -2.44
N PHE A 197 1.40 -14.76 -1.63
CA PHE A 197 2.35 -14.92 -0.53
C PHE A 197 2.63 -16.38 -0.16
N TYR A 198 3.80 -16.57 0.45
CA TYR A 198 4.31 -17.83 0.98
C TYR A 198 4.91 -17.60 2.36
N ILE A 199 4.36 -18.25 3.38
CA ILE A 199 4.80 -18.14 4.77
C ILE A 199 5.49 -19.44 5.14
N GLY A 200 6.71 -19.34 5.67
CA GLY A 200 7.47 -20.50 6.13
C GLY A 200 8.32 -20.16 7.34
N THR A 201 8.50 -21.16 8.22
CA THR A 201 9.45 -21.04 9.34
C THR A 201 10.89 -21.06 8.84
N ARG A 202 11.77 -20.36 9.56
CA ARG A 202 13.22 -20.35 9.30
C ARG A 202 13.78 -21.76 9.17
N ASP A 203 13.38 -22.63 10.08
CA ASP A 203 13.85 -24.01 10.16
C ASP A 203 13.42 -24.87 8.97
N LEU A 204 12.25 -24.61 8.38
CA LEU A 204 11.82 -25.26 7.14
C LEU A 204 12.69 -24.77 5.97
N ILE A 205 12.82 -23.46 5.82
CA ILE A 205 13.48 -22.84 4.66
C ILE A 205 14.98 -23.16 4.62
N LEU A 206 15.68 -23.09 5.77
CA LEU A 206 17.13 -23.31 5.83
C LEU A 206 17.51 -24.80 5.76
N LYS A 207 16.71 -25.72 6.31
CA LYS A 207 17.05 -27.15 6.38
C LYS A 207 16.51 -27.96 5.20
N GLU A 208 15.33 -27.62 4.70
CA GLU A 208 14.61 -28.42 3.68
C GLU A 208 14.56 -27.76 2.31
N ASN A 209 15.11 -26.55 2.17
CA ASN A 209 15.18 -25.82 0.91
C ASN A 209 13.80 -25.65 0.23
N THR A 210 12.77 -25.39 1.03
CA THR A 210 11.40 -25.16 0.57
C THR A 210 10.69 -24.12 1.45
N THR A 211 9.73 -23.41 0.89
CA THR A 211 8.78 -22.55 1.64
C THR A 211 7.50 -23.30 2.02
N GLN A 212 7.32 -24.52 1.52
CA GLN A 212 6.13 -25.35 1.71
C GLN A 212 6.55 -26.73 2.19
N GLY A 213 6.09 -27.13 3.37
CA GLY A 213 6.42 -28.43 3.94
C GLY A 213 5.99 -28.60 5.39
N ARG A 214 6.25 -29.78 5.93
CA ARG A 214 5.82 -30.23 7.26
C ARG A 214 4.32 -30.02 7.47
N LYS A 215 3.91 -29.32 8.54
CA LYS A 215 2.50 -29.00 8.78
C LYS A 215 2.10 -27.84 7.86
N VAL A 216 1.55 -28.20 6.69
CA VAL A 216 1.14 -27.26 5.63
C VAL A 216 -0.32 -26.84 5.78
N ALA A 217 -0.62 -25.58 5.48
CA ALA A 217 -1.98 -25.10 5.22
C ALA A 217 -1.98 -24.16 4.00
N TYR A 218 -3.17 -23.91 3.46
CA TYR A 218 -3.37 -22.88 2.44
C TYR A 218 -4.29 -21.78 2.95
N PHE A 219 -4.22 -20.61 2.31
CA PHE A 219 -5.16 -19.52 2.46
C PHE A 219 -5.84 -19.28 1.12
N GLU A 220 -7.14 -19.58 1.05
CA GLU A 220 -7.92 -19.35 -0.17
C GLU A 220 -8.28 -17.86 -0.29
N MET A 221 -7.72 -17.21 -1.29
CA MET A 221 -8.02 -15.83 -1.66
C MET A 221 -9.13 -15.79 -2.69
N GLU A 222 -9.91 -14.71 -2.65
CA GLU A 222 -10.93 -14.47 -3.67
C GLU A 222 -10.31 -14.26 -5.05
N PRO A 223 -11.00 -14.68 -6.14
CA PRO A 223 -10.51 -14.51 -7.51
C PRO A 223 -10.15 -13.07 -7.89
N GLU A 224 -10.85 -12.09 -7.31
CA GLU A 224 -10.64 -10.65 -7.52
C GLU A 224 -9.26 -10.19 -7.06
N HIS A 225 -8.72 -10.83 -6.01
CA HIS A 225 -7.41 -10.54 -5.45
C HIS A 225 -6.29 -11.36 -6.08
N SER A 226 -6.63 -12.39 -6.86
CA SER A 226 -5.69 -13.33 -7.48
C SER A 226 -5.24 -12.88 -8.89
N VAL A 227 -4.60 -11.73 -8.95
CA VAL A 227 -4.02 -11.16 -10.18
C VAL A 227 -2.54 -11.48 -10.19
N ASP A 228 -2.02 -11.96 -11.32
CA ASP A 228 -0.59 -12.06 -11.55
C ASP A 228 -0.22 -11.17 -12.73
N ILE A 229 0.88 -10.43 -12.61
CA ILE A 229 1.40 -9.51 -13.62
C ILE A 229 2.72 -10.06 -14.12
N ASP A 230 2.70 -10.74 -15.26
CA ASP A 230 3.90 -11.36 -15.83
C ASP A 230 4.41 -10.60 -17.04
N VAL A 231 3.49 -10.14 -17.90
CA VAL A 231 3.78 -9.56 -19.21
C VAL A 231 3.08 -8.21 -19.42
N ASP A 232 3.55 -7.41 -20.36
CA ASP A 232 3.00 -6.05 -20.58
C ASP A 232 1.52 -6.04 -20.95
N ILE A 233 0.98 -7.10 -21.57
CA ILE A 233 -0.44 -7.21 -21.87
C ILE A 233 -1.31 -7.25 -20.60
N ASP A 234 -0.75 -7.68 -19.48
CA ASP A 234 -1.44 -7.68 -18.19
C ASP A 234 -1.55 -6.27 -17.62
N TRP A 235 -0.69 -5.32 -18.02
CA TRP A 235 -0.55 -4.03 -17.33
C TRP A 235 -1.84 -3.20 -17.29
N PRO A 236 -2.55 -2.94 -18.41
CA PRO A 236 -3.78 -2.15 -18.37
C PRO A 236 -4.91 -2.87 -17.61
N VAL A 237 -4.96 -4.20 -17.72
CA VAL A 237 -5.96 -5.02 -17.02
C VAL A 237 -5.68 -5.03 -15.51
N ALA A 238 -4.40 -5.13 -15.14
CA ALA A 238 -3.96 -5.07 -13.76
C ALA A 238 -4.17 -3.69 -13.16
N GLU A 239 -4.01 -2.62 -13.93
CA GLU A 239 -4.29 -1.26 -13.50
C GLU A 239 -5.78 -1.11 -13.17
N GLU A 240 -6.68 -1.49 -14.08
CA GLU A 240 -8.13 -1.48 -13.81
C GLU A 240 -8.52 -2.40 -12.64
N ARG A 241 -7.85 -3.54 -12.49
CA ARG A 241 -8.15 -4.50 -11.43
C ARG A 241 -7.68 -4.02 -10.07
N VAL A 242 -6.47 -3.48 -9.94
CA VAL A 242 -5.99 -2.89 -8.68
C VAL A 242 -6.81 -1.66 -8.35
N LEU A 243 -7.24 -0.90 -9.37
CA LEU A 243 -8.20 0.17 -9.24
C LEU A 243 -9.57 -0.32 -8.73
N ARG A 244 -9.94 -1.59 -8.85
CA ARG A 244 -11.26 -2.06 -8.38
C ARG A 244 -11.20 -2.84 -7.07
N PHE A 245 -10.15 -3.62 -6.87
CA PHE A 245 -10.04 -4.60 -5.79
C PHE A 245 -8.74 -4.46 -4.98
N GLY A 246 -7.88 -3.52 -5.33
CA GLY A 246 -6.63 -3.26 -4.61
C GLY A 246 -6.84 -2.65 -3.23
N TYR A 247 -5.87 -2.83 -2.35
CA TYR A 247 -5.87 -2.15 -1.06
C TYR A 247 -5.22 -0.78 -1.18
N PHE A 248 -6.01 0.27 -0.92
CA PHE A 248 -5.63 1.67 -1.09
C PHE A 248 -5.06 2.33 0.18
N GLY A 249 -4.94 1.57 1.27
CA GLY A 249 -4.54 2.11 2.58
C GLY A 249 -5.73 2.57 3.41
N ARG A 250 -5.43 3.16 4.57
CA ARG A 250 -6.44 3.80 5.42
C ARG A 250 -6.95 5.09 4.76
N GLY A 251 -8.22 5.42 4.99
CA GLY A 251 -8.82 6.63 4.43
C GLY A 251 -8.11 7.90 4.92
N VAL A 252 -7.95 8.88 4.04
CA VAL A 252 -7.39 10.18 4.37
C VAL A 252 -8.42 11.01 5.14
N SER A 253 -7.97 11.60 6.26
CA SER A 253 -8.76 12.51 7.10
C SER A 253 -8.30 13.96 6.96
N ILE A 254 -7.02 14.18 6.68
CA ILE A 254 -6.43 15.52 6.53
C ILE A 254 -5.43 15.53 5.38
N MET A 255 -5.38 16.63 4.64
CA MET A 255 -4.38 16.91 3.60
C MET A 255 -3.60 18.16 3.96
N PHE A 256 -2.27 18.03 4.06
CA PHE A 256 -1.35 19.15 4.08
C PHE A 256 -0.83 19.42 2.67
N CYS A 257 -0.79 20.69 2.26
CA CYS A 257 -0.37 21.08 0.92
C CYS A 257 0.51 22.32 0.97
N ARG A 258 1.76 22.21 0.52
CA ARG A 258 2.64 23.37 0.30
C ARG A 258 2.00 24.30 -0.73
N VAL A 259 1.92 25.60 -0.43
CA VAL A 259 1.36 26.55 -1.39
C VAL A 259 2.38 26.84 -2.49
N SER A 260 3.61 27.20 -2.10
CA SER A 260 4.68 27.50 -3.05
C SER A 260 5.08 26.24 -3.82
N ARG A 261 5.13 26.34 -5.15
CA ARG A 261 5.51 25.28 -6.09
C ARG A 261 4.59 24.04 -6.15
N CYS A 262 3.54 23.94 -5.34
CA CYS A 262 2.44 22.98 -5.59
C CYS A 262 1.17 23.68 -6.07
N LEU A 263 0.60 24.61 -5.28
CA LEU A 263 -0.53 25.43 -5.71
C LEU A 263 -0.11 26.55 -6.67
N THR A 264 1.11 27.05 -6.53
CA THR A 264 1.73 27.98 -7.47
C THR A 264 2.78 27.26 -8.31
N ASN A 265 3.21 27.87 -9.41
CA ASN A 265 4.27 27.34 -10.27
C ASN A 265 5.68 27.87 -9.89
N GLY A 266 5.80 28.52 -8.73
CA GLY A 266 7.04 29.12 -8.26
C GLY A 266 7.47 30.40 -9.00
N LYS A 267 6.66 30.96 -9.90
CA LYS A 267 6.95 32.25 -10.54
C LYS A 267 6.39 33.40 -9.71
N VAL A 268 7.24 34.40 -9.47
CA VAL A 268 6.86 35.69 -8.89
C VAL A 268 7.01 36.76 -9.96
N PHE A 269 5.94 37.53 -10.18
CA PHE A 269 5.95 38.67 -11.10
C PHE A 269 6.17 39.94 -10.30
N LEU A 270 7.25 40.65 -10.61
CA LEU A 270 7.62 41.91 -9.96
C LEU A 270 7.14 43.08 -10.83
N SER A 271 6.39 44.01 -10.24
CA SER A 271 5.99 45.24 -10.92
C SER A 271 7.01 46.37 -10.67
N PRO A 272 7.11 47.37 -11.56
CA PRO A 272 7.93 48.56 -11.31
C PRO A 272 7.52 49.36 -10.06
N SER A 273 6.29 49.19 -9.57
CA SER A 273 5.80 49.80 -8.33
C SER A 273 6.19 49.03 -7.07
N GLY A 274 6.90 47.90 -7.20
CA GLY A 274 7.31 47.06 -6.07
C GLY A 274 6.21 46.13 -5.57
N GLU A 275 5.21 45.84 -6.40
CA GLU A 275 4.18 44.83 -6.10
C GLU A 275 4.64 43.48 -6.61
N ASP A 276 4.47 42.46 -5.77
CA ASP A 276 4.75 41.08 -6.10
C ASP A 276 3.43 40.35 -6.36
N MET A 277 3.38 39.59 -7.46
CA MET A 277 2.21 38.80 -7.83
C MET A 277 2.59 37.34 -8.03
N VAL A 278 1.70 36.46 -7.57
CA VAL A 278 1.72 35.02 -7.83
C VAL A 278 0.41 34.60 -8.45
N SER A 279 0.41 33.45 -9.13
CA SER A 279 -0.80 32.86 -9.69
C SER A 279 -0.96 31.41 -9.27
N PHE A 280 -2.22 30.97 -9.27
CA PHE A 280 -2.62 29.59 -9.03
C PHE A 280 -3.69 29.19 -10.01
N HIS A 281 -3.83 27.89 -10.24
CA HIS A 281 -4.84 27.37 -11.15
C HIS A 281 -6.18 27.17 -10.42
N THR A 282 -7.27 27.67 -10.98
CA THR A 282 -8.60 27.55 -10.35
C THR A 282 -9.05 26.09 -10.17
N ARG A 283 -8.66 25.19 -11.09
CA ARG A 283 -8.88 23.74 -10.94
C ARG A 283 -8.33 23.18 -9.63
N ASP A 284 -7.19 23.67 -9.16
CA ASP A 284 -6.59 23.21 -7.89
C ASP A 284 -7.49 23.57 -6.71
N THR A 285 -8.05 24.78 -6.69
CA THR A 285 -9.04 25.15 -5.66
C THR A 285 -10.31 24.31 -5.72
N THR A 286 -10.75 23.90 -6.92
CA THR A 286 -11.86 22.94 -7.05
C THR A 286 -11.48 21.57 -6.49
N GLY A 287 -10.24 21.12 -6.69
CA GLY A 287 -9.72 19.88 -6.09
C GLY A 287 -9.75 19.91 -4.56
N LEU A 288 -9.27 21.01 -3.95
CA LEU A 288 -9.32 21.20 -2.50
C LEU A 288 -10.76 21.16 -1.95
N ARG A 289 -11.71 21.83 -2.63
CA ARG A 289 -13.13 21.77 -2.24
C ARG A 289 -13.72 20.37 -2.34
N MET A 290 -13.33 19.59 -3.34
CA MET A 290 -13.81 18.22 -3.47
C MET A 290 -13.38 17.35 -2.28
N LEU A 291 -12.14 17.54 -1.80
CA LEU A 291 -11.66 16.87 -0.59
C LEU A 291 -12.46 17.29 0.65
N GLN A 292 -12.68 18.60 0.84
CA GLN A 292 -13.47 19.11 1.96
C GLN A 292 -14.91 18.58 1.93
N ASN A 293 -15.54 18.49 0.76
CA ASN A 293 -16.89 17.94 0.60
C ASN A 293 -16.98 16.45 0.97
N ASP A 294 -15.89 15.69 0.86
CA ASP A 294 -15.81 14.30 1.32
C ASP A 294 -15.27 14.19 2.76
N GLY A 295 -15.21 15.30 3.49
CA GLY A 295 -14.82 15.36 4.90
C GLY A 295 -13.32 15.24 5.14
N VAL A 296 -12.48 15.55 4.13
CA VAL A 296 -11.03 15.69 4.31
C VAL A 296 -10.72 17.13 4.71
N GLU A 297 -10.11 17.32 5.87
CA GLU A 297 -9.61 18.62 6.29
C GLU A 297 -8.43 19.04 5.40
N VAL A 298 -8.38 20.30 4.99
CA VAL A 298 -7.32 20.84 4.12
C VAL A 298 -6.56 21.92 4.86
N VAL A 299 -5.25 21.74 4.98
CA VAL A 299 -4.32 22.69 5.59
C VAL A 299 -3.28 23.12 4.56
N LEU A 300 -3.26 24.42 4.25
CA LEU A 300 -2.27 25.02 3.38
C LEU A 300 -1.04 25.42 4.18
N LEU A 301 0.13 25.00 3.69
CA LEU A 301 1.42 25.25 4.31
C LEU A 301 2.12 26.40 3.59
N THR A 302 2.35 27.48 4.32
CA THR A 302 3.05 28.69 3.86
C THR A 302 4.39 28.85 4.59
N SER A 303 5.22 29.79 4.14
CA SER A 303 6.42 30.22 4.86
C SER A 303 6.31 31.72 5.09
N SER A 304 6.66 32.16 6.30
CA SER A 304 6.74 33.57 6.68
C SER A 304 7.75 34.36 5.85
N GLU A 305 8.67 33.68 5.16
CA GLU A 305 9.61 34.29 4.21
C GLU A 305 8.96 34.62 2.84
N ASP A 306 7.74 34.12 2.58
CA ASP A 306 6.98 34.36 1.34
C ASP A 306 5.65 35.06 1.66
N PRO A 307 5.66 36.40 1.87
CA PRO A 307 4.49 37.17 2.27
C PRO A 307 3.39 37.19 1.19
N VAL A 308 3.77 37.02 -0.08
CA VAL A 308 2.85 37.04 -1.21
C VAL A 308 2.03 35.76 -1.23
N THR A 309 2.70 34.62 -1.05
CA THR A 309 2.06 33.32 -0.92
C THR A 309 1.21 33.25 0.36
N GLN A 310 1.63 33.87 1.47
CA GLN A 310 0.79 34.01 2.66
C GLN A 310 -0.52 34.76 2.37
N SER A 311 -0.43 35.92 1.70
CA SER A 311 -1.62 36.70 1.32
C SER A 311 -2.56 35.93 0.39
N MET A 312 -2.01 35.14 -0.53
CA MET A 312 -2.78 34.22 -1.37
C MET A 312 -3.48 33.14 -0.53
N ALA A 313 -2.77 32.49 0.39
CA ALA A 313 -3.32 31.46 1.25
C ALA A 313 -4.45 31.99 2.14
N ASP A 314 -4.30 33.19 2.72
CA ASP A 314 -5.35 33.85 3.50
C ASP A 314 -6.60 34.17 2.67
N LYS A 315 -6.40 34.55 1.40
CA LYS A 315 -7.50 34.72 0.46
C LYS A 315 -8.19 33.39 0.16
N LEU A 316 -7.43 32.31 -0.04
CA LEU A 316 -7.97 30.97 -0.24
C LEU A 316 -8.74 30.48 1.00
N LYS A 317 -8.21 30.70 2.21
CA LYS A 317 -8.91 30.42 3.48
C LYS A 317 -10.30 31.05 3.50
N LYS A 318 -10.42 32.32 3.13
CA LYS A 318 -11.72 33.01 3.03
C LYS A 318 -12.62 32.46 1.91
N MET A 319 -12.04 32.06 0.78
CA MET A 319 -12.79 31.59 -0.39
C MET A 319 -13.29 30.15 -0.28
N ILE A 320 -12.54 29.25 0.37
CA ILE A 320 -12.84 27.80 0.40
C ILE A 320 -12.89 27.21 1.82
N GLY A 321 -12.64 27.99 2.87
CA GLY A 321 -12.71 27.52 4.26
C GLY A 321 -11.64 26.48 4.61
N CYS A 322 -10.46 26.55 4.01
CA CYS A 322 -9.32 25.74 4.40
C CYS A 322 -8.56 26.40 5.56
N GLU A 323 -7.78 25.61 6.31
CA GLU A 323 -6.85 26.15 7.29
C GLU A 323 -5.51 26.53 6.63
N VAL A 324 -4.81 27.47 7.25
CA VAL A 324 -3.49 27.94 6.79
C VAL A 324 -2.56 27.88 7.99
N MET A 325 -1.39 27.29 7.78
CA MET A 325 -0.36 27.12 8.79
C MET A 325 0.98 27.62 8.23
N ASP A 326 1.61 28.51 8.98
CA ASP A 326 3.00 28.88 8.74
C ASP A 326 3.90 27.72 9.19
N VAL A 327 4.87 27.35 8.36
CA VAL A 327 5.86 26.32 8.68
C VAL A 327 7.27 26.82 8.45
N GLY A 328 8.17 26.41 9.33
CA GLY A 328 9.60 26.75 9.23
C GLY A 328 10.33 25.96 8.14
N GLU A 329 11.66 26.04 8.17
CA GLU A 329 12.56 25.30 7.27
C GLU A 329 12.39 23.77 7.34
N GLU A 330 11.92 23.26 8.48
CA GLU A 330 11.62 21.84 8.69
C GLU A 330 10.12 21.62 8.92
N PRO A 331 9.30 21.47 7.86
CA PRO A 331 7.84 21.36 7.96
C PRO A 331 7.36 20.24 8.91
N LEU A 332 8.16 19.19 9.09
CA LEU A 332 7.83 18.08 9.98
C LEU A 332 7.54 18.55 11.41
N LYS A 333 8.33 19.48 11.96
CA LYS A 333 8.17 19.93 13.35
C LYS A 333 6.77 20.53 13.58
N ASP A 334 6.34 21.35 12.64
CA ASP A 334 5.04 22.04 12.71
C ASP A 334 3.89 21.08 12.40
N VAL A 335 4.02 20.28 11.34
CA VAL A 335 2.97 19.33 10.91
C VAL A 335 2.77 18.21 11.92
N GLN A 336 3.85 17.67 12.52
CA GLN A 336 3.78 16.63 13.55
C GLN A 336 2.93 17.10 14.75
N SER A 337 3.06 18.38 15.14
CA SER A 337 2.27 18.92 16.26
C SER A 337 0.75 18.87 15.98
N VAL A 338 0.33 19.09 14.73
CA VAL A 338 -1.07 19.00 14.31
C VAL A 338 -1.53 17.54 14.29
N VAL A 339 -0.70 16.64 13.73
CA VAL A 339 -0.98 15.20 13.68
C VAL A 339 -1.19 14.64 15.10
N GLU A 340 -0.30 14.97 16.04
CA GLU A 340 -0.39 14.55 17.44
C GLU A 340 -1.59 15.15 18.17
N LYS A 341 -1.81 16.46 18.03
CA LYS A 341 -2.94 17.17 18.64
C LYS A 341 -4.29 16.58 18.19
N ASN A 342 -4.40 16.23 16.92
CA ASN A 342 -5.60 15.65 16.34
C ASN A 342 -5.68 14.12 16.54
N ARG A 343 -4.67 13.52 17.20
CA ARG A 343 -4.56 12.06 17.44
C ARG A 343 -4.66 11.25 16.15
N LEU A 344 -4.06 11.77 15.09
CA LEU A 344 -4.04 11.13 13.78
C LEU A 344 -2.83 10.20 13.66
N ASP A 345 -3.02 9.09 12.97
CA ASP A 345 -1.92 8.29 12.44
C ASP A 345 -1.47 8.92 11.11
N TRP A 346 -0.17 8.97 10.85
CA TRP A 346 0.37 9.42 9.57
C TRP A 346 -0.23 8.65 8.38
N LYS A 347 -0.67 7.41 8.59
CA LYS A 347 -1.43 6.62 7.59
C LYS A 347 -2.74 7.26 7.15
N ASN A 348 -3.32 8.15 7.95
CA ASN A 348 -4.54 8.92 7.64
C ASN A 348 -4.25 10.31 7.07
N VAL A 349 -2.98 10.65 6.87
CA VAL A 349 -2.54 11.96 6.38
C VAL A 349 -2.21 11.87 4.89
N ALA A 350 -2.68 12.86 4.12
CA ALA A 350 -2.18 13.17 2.80
C ALA A 350 -1.19 14.35 2.88
N TYR A 351 -0.07 14.26 2.18
CA TYR A 351 0.91 15.35 2.11
C TYR A 351 1.32 15.64 0.68
N MET A 352 1.22 16.91 0.26
CA MET A 352 1.76 17.37 -1.02
C MET A 352 2.86 18.40 -0.79
N GLY A 353 4.06 18.07 -1.27
CA GLY A 353 5.26 18.88 -1.13
C GLY A 353 6.00 19.05 -2.45
N ASN A 354 7.11 19.77 -2.40
CA ASN A 354 7.98 19.99 -3.56
C ASN A 354 9.46 20.17 -3.20
N ASP A 355 9.82 20.31 -1.92
CA ASP A 355 11.19 20.63 -1.51
C ASP A 355 11.87 19.41 -0.84
N PRO A 356 13.20 19.26 -0.91
CA PRO A 356 13.92 18.28 -0.08
C PRO A 356 13.55 18.33 1.40
N ALA A 357 13.22 19.50 1.96
CA ALA A 357 12.75 19.63 3.34
C ALA A 357 11.43 18.90 3.62
N ASP A 358 10.61 18.66 2.58
CA ASP A 358 9.35 17.91 2.69
C ASP A 358 9.56 16.39 2.77
N ALA A 359 10.78 15.89 2.51
CA ALA A 359 11.06 14.46 2.33
C ALA A 359 10.54 13.59 3.49
N THR A 360 10.73 14.02 4.73
CA THR A 360 10.28 13.24 5.90
C THR A 360 8.75 13.17 5.98
N CYS A 361 8.05 14.28 5.72
CA CYS A 361 6.59 14.30 5.67
C CYS A 361 6.05 13.46 4.52
N LEU A 362 6.69 13.51 3.34
CA LEU A 362 6.32 12.72 2.16
C LEU A 362 6.45 11.21 2.43
N ASN A 363 7.49 10.77 3.13
CA ASN A 363 7.70 9.37 3.48
C ASN A 363 6.67 8.87 4.51
N LEU A 364 6.40 9.68 5.55
CA LEU A 364 5.50 9.30 6.64
C LEU A 364 4.03 9.26 6.20
N ALA A 365 3.57 10.26 5.44
CA ALA A 365 2.16 10.40 5.07
C ALA A 365 1.61 9.18 4.31
N GLY A 366 0.45 8.67 4.71
CA GLY A 366 -0.21 7.50 4.12
C GLY A 366 -0.39 7.62 2.61
N LEU A 367 -0.73 8.83 2.14
CA LEU A 367 -0.62 9.22 0.74
C LEU A 367 0.27 10.46 0.63
N SER A 368 1.17 10.47 -0.33
CA SER A 368 2.01 11.64 -0.58
C SER A 368 2.21 11.86 -2.06
N ALA A 369 2.32 13.13 -2.44
CA ALA A 369 2.54 13.49 -3.83
C ALA A 369 3.48 14.68 -4.00
N VAL A 370 4.09 14.72 -5.17
CA VAL A 370 4.82 15.88 -5.66
C VAL A 370 4.35 16.26 -7.07
N PRO A 371 4.43 17.55 -7.46
CA PRO A 371 4.26 17.98 -8.85
C PRO A 371 5.27 17.33 -9.82
N ALA A 372 4.96 17.34 -11.11
CA ALA A 372 5.81 16.78 -12.16
C ALA A 372 7.19 17.45 -12.27
N ASP A 373 7.30 18.72 -11.87
CA ASP A 373 8.51 19.53 -11.92
C ASP A 373 9.26 19.58 -10.57
N ALA A 374 8.93 18.68 -9.65
CA ALA A 374 9.62 18.58 -8.37
C ALA A 374 11.08 18.13 -8.53
N PRO A 375 12.00 18.63 -7.67
CA PRO A 375 13.36 18.12 -7.56
C PRO A 375 13.36 16.62 -7.26
N LYS A 376 14.40 15.93 -7.74
CA LYS A 376 14.51 14.47 -7.62
C LYS A 376 14.40 13.99 -6.18
N ASP A 377 15.02 14.67 -5.23
CA ASP A 377 15.03 14.25 -3.82
C ASP A 377 13.62 14.23 -3.19
N ALA A 378 12.79 15.21 -3.55
CA ALA A 378 11.39 15.25 -3.13
C ALA A 378 10.57 14.15 -3.84
N ALA A 379 10.79 13.97 -5.15
CA ALA A 379 10.13 12.93 -5.93
C ALA A 379 10.45 11.51 -5.44
N ASP A 380 11.72 11.23 -5.10
CA ASP A 380 12.18 9.95 -4.58
C ASP A 380 11.54 9.63 -3.20
N SER A 381 11.11 10.66 -2.46
CA SER A 381 10.44 10.52 -1.15
C SER A 381 8.91 10.44 -1.24
N ALA A 382 8.33 10.77 -2.39
CA ALA A 382 6.89 10.78 -2.58
C ALA A 382 6.35 9.43 -3.06
N LYS A 383 5.10 9.12 -2.70
CA LYS A 383 4.41 7.90 -3.14
C LYS A 383 3.76 8.04 -4.52
N TYR A 384 3.55 9.29 -4.95
CA TYR A 384 2.91 9.65 -6.21
C TYR A 384 3.63 10.85 -6.84
N THR A 385 3.94 10.76 -8.14
CA THR A 385 4.39 11.91 -8.93
C THR A 385 3.28 12.30 -9.88
N CYS A 386 2.76 13.53 -9.74
CA CYS A 386 1.73 14.04 -10.63
C CYS A 386 2.25 14.18 -12.06
N ARG A 387 1.35 14.14 -13.03
CA ARG A 387 1.64 14.44 -14.44
C ARG A 387 1.71 15.94 -14.70
N HIS A 388 0.99 16.73 -13.91
CA HIS A 388 1.00 18.19 -14.01
C HIS A 388 2.06 18.83 -13.10
N ALA A 389 2.60 19.95 -13.56
CA ALA A 389 3.51 20.80 -12.78
C ALA A 389 2.77 21.62 -11.72
N GLY A 390 3.52 22.17 -10.77
CA GLY A 390 3.01 23.08 -9.74
C GLY A 390 2.23 24.25 -10.36
N GLY A 391 1.09 24.61 -9.76
CA GLY A 391 0.21 25.68 -10.24
C GLY A 391 -0.39 25.44 -11.63
N MET A 392 -0.36 24.21 -12.14
CA MET A 392 -0.92 23.81 -13.42
C MET A 392 -1.95 22.67 -13.31
N GLY A 393 -2.52 22.43 -12.11
CA GLY A 393 -3.48 21.36 -11.88
C GLY A 393 -2.96 20.15 -11.08
N ALA A 394 -1.72 20.19 -10.57
CA ALA A 394 -1.14 19.08 -9.82
C ALA A 394 -1.90 18.77 -8.52
N VAL A 395 -2.40 19.80 -7.82
CA VAL A 395 -3.18 19.63 -6.59
C VAL A 395 -4.54 19.02 -6.91
N ARG A 396 -5.15 19.44 -8.03
CA ARG A 396 -6.38 18.84 -8.54
C ARG A 396 -6.22 17.35 -8.82
N GLU A 397 -5.17 16.98 -9.54
CA GLU A 397 -4.84 15.59 -9.87
C GLU A 397 -4.67 14.75 -8.59
N PHE A 398 -3.92 15.26 -7.61
CA PHE A 398 -3.73 14.55 -6.36
C PHE A 398 -5.01 14.44 -5.53
N ALA A 399 -5.85 15.48 -5.51
CA ALA A 399 -7.16 15.43 -4.86
C ALA A 399 -8.07 14.36 -5.48
N GLU A 400 -8.10 14.25 -6.81
CA GLU A 400 -8.84 13.19 -7.52
C GLU A 400 -8.27 11.81 -7.20
N HIS A 401 -6.93 11.68 -7.11
CA HIS A 401 -6.29 10.45 -6.68
C HIS A 401 -6.73 10.04 -5.28
N ILE A 402 -6.70 10.95 -4.29
CA ILE A 402 -7.15 10.67 -2.91
C ILE A 402 -8.62 10.22 -2.88
N LEU A 403 -9.50 10.92 -3.59
CA LEU A 403 -10.94 10.61 -3.60
C LEU A 403 -11.22 9.27 -4.26
N LEU A 404 -10.53 8.96 -5.36
CA LEU A 404 -10.64 7.68 -6.04
C LEU A 404 -10.29 6.54 -5.07
N GLN A 405 -9.19 6.67 -4.34
CA GLN A 405 -8.74 5.69 -3.33
C GLN A 405 -9.81 5.49 -2.25
N LYS A 406 -10.47 6.57 -1.81
CA LYS A 406 -11.49 6.56 -0.75
C LYS A 406 -12.85 6.02 -1.21
N GLU A 407 -13.32 6.37 -2.40
CA GLU A 407 -14.55 5.81 -2.98
C GLU A 407 -14.44 4.30 -3.17
N LYS A 408 -13.27 3.83 -3.59
CA LYS A 408 -13.02 2.40 -3.82
C LYS A 408 -12.94 1.62 -2.52
N ALA A 409 -12.28 2.15 -1.50
CA ALA A 409 -12.32 1.59 -0.15
C ALA A 409 -13.76 1.51 0.40
N LYS A 410 -14.58 2.56 0.22
CA LYS A 410 -16.00 2.57 0.62
C LYS A 410 -16.85 1.55 -0.17
N THR A 411 -16.59 1.39 -1.47
CA THR A 411 -17.32 0.46 -2.34
C THR A 411 -17.00 -0.98 -1.95
N GLN A 412 -15.74 -1.29 -1.64
CA GLN A 412 -15.34 -2.61 -1.18
C GLN A 412 -16.04 -3.00 0.14
N MET A 413 -16.07 -2.10 1.13
CA MET A 413 -16.80 -2.33 2.39
C MET A 413 -18.32 -2.55 2.20
N LYS A 414 -18.92 -1.92 1.19
CA LYS A 414 -20.35 -2.12 0.87
C LYS A 414 -20.58 -3.44 0.15
N GLN A 415 -19.66 -3.86 -0.71
CA GLN A 415 -19.77 -5.09 -1.46
C GLN A 415 -19.55 -6.33 -0.58
N ASP A 416 -18.67 -6.25 0.42
CA ASP A 416 -18.53 -7.27 1.48
C ASP A 416 -19.81 -7.42 2.34
N ARG A 417 -20.65 -6.38 2.37
CA ARG A 417 -21.97 -6.40 3.04
C ARG A 417 -23.11 -6.88 2.16
N ILE A 418 -22.95 -6.91 0.83
CA ILE A 418 -23.93 -7.49 -0.08
C ILE A 418 -23.62 -9.00 -0.16
N ASP A 419 -24.20 -9.72 0.80
CA ASP A 419 -24.36 -11.16 0.93
C ASP A 419 -23.68 -12.07 -0.11
N ARG A 420 -22.70 -12.83 0.36
CA ARG A 420 -22.37 -14.17 -0.20
C ARG A 420 -23.43 -15.23 0.10
N ASN A 421 -24.45 -14.92 0.91
CA ASN A 421 -25.58 -15.82 1.17
C ASN A 421 -26.74 -15.66 0.17
N ASN A 422 -26.68 -14.70 -0.76
CA ASN A 422 -27.78 -14.38 -1.68
C ASN A 422 -27.44 -14.56 -3.16
N PHE A 423 -26.42 -15.37 -3.50
CA PHE A 423 -26.15 -15.79 -4.88
C PHE A 423 -25.99 -17.30 -5.01
#